data_AF-A0A1M5D146-F1
#
_entry.id   AF-A0A1M5D146-F1
#
_cell.length_a   1.000
_cell.length_b   1.000
_cell.length_c   1.000
_cell.angle_alpha   90.00
_cell.angle_beta   90.00
_cell.angle_gamma   90.00
#
_symmetry.space_group_name_H-M   'P 1'
#
loop_
_entity.id
_entity.type
_entity.pdbx_description
1 polymer ?
#
loop_
_entity_poly.entity_id
_entity_poly.type
_entity_poly.pdbx_seq_one_letter_code
_entity_poly.pdbx_strand_id
1 'polypeptide(L)'
;MRFVNKWSYACAKGLAGVLNENHQRRFAYYFGFQVVIGESVKFAVIFLVSLILGIFVPTLIVTSAFVSLRMIAGGYHMDTQGKCLLVSLGLFITASLIAKDTYHQ
;
A
#
# COMPACT_ATOMS: atom_id res chain seq x y z
N MET A 1 -5.95 -3.20 -9.43
CA MET A 1 -6.25 -1.93 -10.13
C MET A 1 -5.61 -1.99 -11.50
N ARG A 2 -6.34 -1.74 -12.59
CA ARG A 2 -5.83 -1.93 -13.96
C ARG A 2 -4.63 -1.03 -14.28
N PHE A 3 -4.62 0.19 -13.74
CA PHE A 3 -3.51 1.13 -13.95
C PHE A 3 -2.22 0.67 -13.26
N VAL A 4 -2.28 0.15 -12.04
CA VAL A 4 -1.10 -0.38 -11.32
C VAL A 4 -0.44 -1.46 -12.17
N ASN A 5 -1.20 -2.44 -12.64
CA ASN A 5 -0.65 -3.52 -13.48
C ASN A 5 -0.01 -2.97 -14.78
N LYS A 6 -0.65 -1.98 -15.43
CA LYS A 6 -0.12 -1.38 -16.66
C LYS A 6 1.20 -0.63 -16.41
N TRP A 7 1.28 0.13 -15.33
CA TRP A 7 2.47 0.90 -14.96
C TRP A 7 3.59 -0.03 -14.50
N SER A 8 3.29 -1.02 -13.65
CA SER A 8 4.26 -2.02 -13.21
C SER A 8 4.85 -2.81 -14.39
N TYR A 9 4.03 -3.15 -15.39
CA TYR A 9 4.52 -3.82 -16.59
C TYR A 9 5.42 -2.91 -17.44
N ALA A 10 5.04 -1.64 -17.62
CA ALA A 10 5.85 -0.68 -18.36
C ALA A 10 7.23 -0.47 -17.70
N CYS A 11 7.26 -0.26 -16.38
CA CYS A 11 8.49 -0.12 -15.61
C CYS A 11 9.35 -1.38 -15.65
N ALA A 12 8.75 -2.57 -15.47
CA ALA A 12 9.47 -3.84 -15.53
C ALA A 12 10.05 -4.12 -16.92
N LYS A 13 9.31 -3.79 -17.99
CA LYS A 13 9.79 -3.93 -19.37
C LYS A 13 10.95 -2.98 -19.66
N GLY A 14 10.85 -1.72 -19.22
CA GLY A 14 11.91 -0.74 -19.38
C GLY A 14 13.18 -1.16 -18.64
N LEU A 15 13.05 -1.54 -17.38
CA LEU A 15 14.16 -1.98 -16.55
C LEU A 15 14.84 -3.24 -17.10
N ALA A 16 14.07 -4.28 -17.44
CA ALA A 16 14.63 -5.50 -18.01
C ALA A 16 15.33 -5.25 -19.36
N GLY A 17 14.84 -4.29 -20.15
CA GLY A 17 15.48 -3.89 -21.40
C GLY A 17 16.83 -3.19 -21.20
N VAL A 18 16.94 -2.31 -20.20
CA VAL A 18 18.20 -1.61 -19.88
C VAL A 18 19.24 -2.57 -19.29
N LEU A 19 18.82 -3.51 -18.44
CA LEU A 19 19.73 -4.49 -17.83
C LEU A 19 20.01 -5.72 -18.71
N ASN A 20 19.39 -5.82 -19.89
CA ASN A 20 19.48 -6.99 -20.78
C ASN A 20 19.16 -8.32 -20.06
N GLU A 21 18.12 -8.30 -19.23
CA GLU A 21 17.76 -9.41 -18.33
C GLU A 21 16.69 -10.33 -18.95
N ASN A 22 16.66 -11.57 -18.49
CA ASN A 22 15.76 -12.59 -19.05
C ASN A 22 14.28 -12.41 -18.62
N HIS A 23 13.40 -13.21 -19.20
CA HIS A 23 11.96 -13.15 -18.92
C HIS A 23 11.61 -13.43 -17.44
N GLN A 24 12.37 -14.32 -16.78
CA GLN A 24 12.17 -14.66 -15.36
C GLN A 24 12.44 -13.45 -14.46
N ARG A 25 13.53 -12.73 -14.72
CA ARG A 25 13.89 -11.49 -14.00
C ARG A 25 12.90 -10.37 -14.25
N ARG A 26 12.37 -10.26 -15.47
CA ARG A 26 11.28 -9.32 -15.79
C ARG A 26 10.03 -9.58 -14.95
N PHE A 27 9.69 -10.84 -14.69
CA PHE A 27 8.55 -11.18 -13.83
C PHE A 27 8.79 -10.75 -12.38
N ALA A 28 10.00 -10.96 -11.85
CA ALA A 28 10.36 -10.47 -10.52
C ALA A 28 10.27 -8.93 -10.42
N TYR A 29 10.77 -8.19 -11.43
CA TYR A 29 10.61 -6.74 -11.48
C TYR A 29 9.15 -6.30 -11.56
N TYR A 30 8.35 -6.98 -12.39
CA TYR A 30 6.91 -6.71 -12.48
C TYR A 30 6.22 -6.83 -11.12
N PHE A 31 6.48 -7.91 -10.39
CA PHE A 31 5.92 -8.10 -9.06
C PHE A 31 6.42 -7.04 -8.07
N GLY A 32 7.72 -6.74 -8.08
CA GLY A 32 8.29 -5.68 -7.24
C GLY A 32 7.64 -4.32 -7.49
N PHE A 33 7.51 -3.91 -8.76
CA PHE A 33 6.81 -2.68 -9.12
C PHE A 33 5.32 -2.72 -8.78
N GLN A 34 4.67 -3.89 -8.84
CA GLN A 34 3.27 -4.02 -8.46
C GLN A 34 3.07 -3.75 -6.97
N VAL A 35 3.99 -4.25 -6.12
CA VAL A 35 3.98 -4.00 -4.68
C VAL A 35 4.26 -2.54 -4.39
N VAL A 36 5.35 -1.97 -4.93
CA VAL A 36 5.74 -0.58 -4.67
C VAL A 36 4.65 0.39 -5.10
N ILE A 37 4.19 0.32 -6.35
CA ILE A 37 3.16 1.23 -6.87
C ILE A 37 1.84 1.01 -6.13
N GLY A 38 1.47 -0.24 -5.85
CA GLY A 38 0.23 -0.56 -5.13
C GLY A 38 0.20 -0.02 -3.71
N GLU A 39 1.28 -0.20 -2.94
CA GLU A 39 1.38 0.30 -1.57
C GLU A 39 1.52 1.83 -1.54
N SER A 40 2.24 2.45 -2.49
CA SER A 40 2.29 3.92 -2.62
C SER A 40 0.91 4.54 -2.85
N VAL A 41 0.11 3.97 -3.76
CA VAL A 41 -1.27 4.42 -3.98
C VAL A 41 -2.10 4.26 -2.71
N LYS A 42 -1.93 3.14 -2.00
CA LYS A 42 -2.67 2.86 -0.77
C LYS A 42 -2.38 3.88 0.32
N PHE A 43 -1.10 4.13 0.61
CA PHE A 43 -0.71 5.14 1.59
C PHE A 43 -1.19 6.53 1.20
N ALA A 44 -1.07 6.90 -0.08
CA ALA A 44 -1.58 8.19 -0.56
C ALA A 44 -3.09 8.35 -0.30
N VAL A 45 -3.90 7.34 -0.60
CA VAL A 45 -5.35 7.39 -0.37
C VAL A 45 -5.68 7.44 1.13
N ILE A 46 -5.04 6.61 1.96
CA ILE A 46 -5.27 6.60 3.41
C ILE A 46 -4.92 7.96 4.03
N PHE A 47 -3.78 8.52 3.68
CA PHE A 47 -3.32 9.80 4.22
C PHE A 47 -4.13 10.99 3.71
N LEU A 48 -4.58 10.98 2.45
CA LEU A 48 -5.50 12.01 1.96
C LEU A 48 -6.83 11.98 2.72
N VAL A 49 -7.41 10.80 2.93
CA VAL A 49 -8.66 10.66 3.69
C VAL A 49 -8.47 11.06 5.15
N SER A 50 -7.36 10.69 5.79
CA SER A 50 -7.10 11.07 7.18
C SER A 50 -6.85 12.57 7.37
N LEU A 51 -6.26 13.25 6.39
CA LEU A 51 -6.14 14.71 6.37
C LEU A 51 -7.52 15.37 6.30
N ILE A 52 -8.41 14.90 5.42
CA ILE A 52 -9.78 15.42 5.29
C ILE A 52 -10.57 15.26 6.60
N LEU A 53 -10.38 14.13 7.30
CA LEU A 53 -11.04 13.84 8.57
C LEU A 53 -10.37 14.48 9.80
N GLY A 54 -9.22 15.15 9.63
CA GLY A 54 -8.46 15.72 10.75
C GLY A 54 -7.91 14.68 11.73
N ILE A 55 -7.62 13.46 11.25
CA ILE A 55 -7.11 12.33 12.05
C ILE A 55 -5.73 11.87 11.55
N PHE A 56 -4.96 12.78 10.95
CA PHE A 56 -3.69 12.45 10.32
C PHE A 56 -2.67 11.85 11.30
N VAL A 57 -2.49 12.45 12.48
CA VAL A 57 -1.55 11.98 13.51
C VAL A 57 -1.88 10.55 14.01
N PRO A 58 -3.11 10.24 14.47
CA PRO A 58 -3.44 8.88 14.88
C PRO A 58 -3.33 7.90 13.71
N THR A 59 -3.68 8.31 12.49
CA THR A 59 -3.50 7.48 11.29
C THR A 59 -2.04 7.16 11.02
N LEU A 60 -1.14 8.12 11.20
CA LEU A 60 0.29 7.91 11.04
C LEU A 60 0.80 6.88 12.06
N ILE A 61 0.42 7.02 13.33
CA ILE A 61 0.81 6.10 14.41
C ILE A 61 0.30 4.68 14.15
N VAL A 62 -1.00 4.53 13.86
CA VAL A 62 -1.63 3.24 13.58
C VAL A 62 -1.00 2.58 12.36
N THR A 63 -0.75 3.35 11.30
CA THR A 63 -0.11 2.85 10.08
C THR A 63 1.32 2.39 10.35
N SER A 64 2.12 3.18 11.07
CA SER A 64 3.49 2.82 11.44
C SER A 64 3.54 1.55 12.30
N ALA A 65 2.65 1.41 13.29
CA ALA A 65 2.56 0.21 14.10
C ALA A 65 2.21 -1.02 13.25
N PHE A 66 1.26 -0.88 12.33
CA PHE A 66 0.88 -1.98 11.43
C PHE A 66 1.99 -2.34 10.44
N VAL A 67 2.73 -1.37 9.90
CA VAL A 67 3.87 -1.64 9.02
C VAL A 67 4.94 -2.45 9.75
N SER A 68 5.27 -2.08 10.99
CA SER A 68 6.19 -2.83 11.85
C SER A 68 5.70 -4.26 12.08
N LEU A 69 4.42 -4.43 12.40
CA LEU A 69 3.83 -5.75 12.59
C LEU A 69 3.90 -6.59 11.30
N ARG A 70 3.58 -6.01 10.14
CA ARG A 70 3.55 -6.70 8.85
C ARG A 70 4.94 -7.17 8.41
N MET A 71 6.01 -6.46 8.79
CA MET A 71 7.38 -6.91 8.52
C MET A 71 7.75 -8.18 9.29
N ILE A 72 7.17 -8.39 10.48
CA ILE A 72 7.50 -9.53 11.36
C ILE A 72 6.55 -10.70 11.12
N ALA A 73 5.23 -10.43 11.09
CA ALA A 73 4.19 -11.44 11.00
C ALA A 73 3.81 -11.81 9.55
N GLY A 74 4.33 -11.08 8.56
CA GLY A 74 3.88 -11.17 7.18
C GLY A 74 2.45 -10.69 7.01
N GLY A 75 1.71 -11.27 6.07
CA GLY A 75 0.30 -10.96 5.91
C GLY A 75 -0.37 -11.65 4.74
N TYR A 76 -1.69 -11.57 4.72
CA TYR A 76 -2.52 -12.08 3.64
C TYR A 76 -2.47 -11.16 2.42
N HIS A 77 -2.11 -11.70 1.26
CA HIS A 77 -2.24 -11.00 -0.02
C HIS A 77 -3.61 -11.26 -0.63
N MET A 78 -4.45 -10.24 -0.67
CA MET A 78 -5.77 -10.33 -1.32
C MET A 78 -5.65 -10.46 -2.83
N ASP A 79 -6.60 -11.19 -3.43
CA ASP A 79 -6.67 -11.46 -4.88
C ASP A 79 -6.65 -10.19 -5.74
N THR A 80 -7.09 -9.05 -5.21
CA THR A 80 -7.06 -7.79 -5.94
C THR A 80 -6.55 -6.64 -5.08
N GLN A 81 -5.69 -5.82 -5.69
CA GLN A 81 -5.17 -4.58 -5.11
C GLN A 81 -6.29 -3.60 -4.71
N GLY A 82 -7.43 -3.62 -5.41
CA GLY A 82 -8.56 -2.73 -5.10
C GLY A 82 -9.29 -3.14 -3.82
N LYS A 83 -9.56 -4.45 -3.65
CA LYS A 83 -10.14 -4.94 -2.39
C LYS A 83 -9.18 -4.69 -1.21
N CYS A 84 -7.87 -4.90 -1.40
CA CYS A 84 -6.86 -4.60 -0.38
C CYS A 84 -6.88 -3.13 0.05
N LEU A 85 -6.94 -2.21 -0.92
CA LEU A 85 -7.07 -0.78 -0.66
C LEU A 85 -8.31 -0.46 0.20
N LEU A 86 -9.48 -0.97 -0.19
CA LEU A 86 -10.73 -0.69 0.51
C LEU A 86 -10.72 -1.22 1.96
N VAL A 87 -10.25 -2.46 2.16
CA VAL A 87 -10.16 -3.06 3.49
C VAL A 87 -9.14 -2.31 4.36
N SER A 88 -7.96 -2.01 3.83
CA SER A 88 -6.95 -1.23 4.55
C SER A 88 -7.46 0.16 4.92
N LEU A 89 -8.16 0.84 4.01
CA LEU A 89 -8.74 2.14 4.28
C LEU A 89 -9.75 2.07 5.42
N GLY A 90 -10.69 1.12 5.38
CA GLY A 90 -11.68 0.92 6.44
C GLY A 90 -11.03 0.65 7.79
N LEU A 91 -10.07 -0.29 7.84
CA LEU A 91 -9.38 -0.66 9.09
C LEU A 91 -8.59 0.50 9.68
N PHE A 92 -7.75 1.17 8.89
CA PHE A 92 -6.90 2.25 9.42
C PHE A 92 -7.71 3.48 9.82
N ILE A 93 -8.71 3.87 9.03
CA ILE A 93 -9.55 5.03 9.37
C ILE A 93 -10.36 4.74 10.63
N THR A 94 -10.99 3.56 10.73
CA THR A 94 -11.78 3.19 11.92
C THR A 94 -10.90 3.13 13.16
N ALA A 95 -9.74 2.47 13.09
CA ALA A 95 -8.80 2.42 14.21
C ALA A 95 -8.29 3.81 14.61
N SER A 96 -8.08 4.71 13.65
CA SER A 96 -7.61 6.07 13.91
C SER A 96 -8.68 6.96 14.53
N LEU A 97 -9.95 6.77 14.15
CA LEU A 97 -11.08 7.43 14.80
C LEU A 97 -11.20 7.00 16.25
N ILE A 98 -11.16 5.69 16.52
CA ILE A 98 -11.19 5.14 17.90
C ILE A 98 -10.02 5.69 18.73
N ALA A 99 -8.82 5.72 18.14
CA ALA A 99 -7.62 6.24 18.81
C ALA A 99 -7.73 7.74 19.13
N LYS A 100 -8.33 8.54 18.24
CA LYS A 100 -8.58 9.97 18.47
C LYS A 100 -9.54 10.18 19.64
N ASP A 101 -10.65 9.43 19.67
CA ASP A 101 -11.67 9.59 20.71
C ASP A 101 -11.15 9.19 22.09
N THR A 102 -10.24 8.20 22.16
CA THR A 102 -9.63 7.75 23.42
C THR A 102 -8.66 8.78 24.01
N TYR A 103 -7.99 9.60 23.19
CA TYR A 103 -7.04 10.62 23.67
C TYR A 103 -7.74 11.90 24.17
N HIS A 104 -9.00 12.10 23.81
CA HIS A 104 -9.81 13.25 24.22
C HIS A 104 -10.68 12.98 25.47
N GLN A 105 -10.66 11.76 26.02
CA GLN A 105 -11.22 11.42 27.34
C GLN A 105 -10.15 11.53 28.43
#